data_AF-A0A0P9Z7S0-F1
#
_entry.id   AF-A0A0P9Z7S0-F1
#
_cell.length_a   1.000
_cell.length_b   1.000
_cell.length_c   1.000
_cell.angle_alpha   90.00
_cell.angle_beta   90.00
_cell.angle_gamma   90.00
#
_symmetry.space_group_name_H-M   'P 1'
#
loop_
_entity.id
_entity.type
_entity.pdbx_description
1 polymer ?
#
loop_
_entity_poly.entity_id
_entity_poly.type
_entity_poly.pdbx_seq_one_letter_code
_entity_poly.pdbx_strand_id
1 'polypeptide(L)'
;MLIRSLTLATLLVAAGTALAADSDGPLAQERGKSRPLIIIAPSSIDPVLIKLKKSLDEPANREAFAQRNMVLFTVVNTMGERDGKSMDPQSTMALIRELKLGAGVGTKVILVGKDGEKKIDKTVGKSESIEPKEIFATIDQMPMREQEAAAPAPEPPAKPAPAEKPGKPVKGAAPGKTLDD
;
A
#
# COMPACT_ATOMS: atom_id res chain seq x y z
N MET A 1 51.98 37.34 18.43
CA MET A 1 52.03 37.18 16.96
C MET A 1 51.49 35.78 16.66
N LEU A 2 50.19 35.55 16.44
CA LEU A 2 49.39 35.75 15.22
C LEU A 2 49.99 35.18 13.94
N ILE A 3 49.95 33.85 13.76
CA ILE A 3 49.94 33.17 12.45
C ILE A 3 49.17 31.85 12.65
N ARG A 4 47.84 31.79 12.50
CA ARG A 4 47.10 31.59 11.24
C ARG A 4 47.71 30.51 10.34
N SER A 5 47.35 29.24 10.54
CA SER A 5 47.19 28.34 9.39
C SER A 5 46.20 27.23 9.71
N LEU A 6 44.99 27.46 9.23
CA LEU A 6 43.88 26.52 9.12
C LEU A 6 44.08 25.78 7.79
N THR A 7 44.47 24.52 7.82
CA THR A 7 44.49 23.64 6.63
C THR A 7 43.54 22.48 6.86
N LEU A 8 42.29 22.72 6.50
CA LEU A 8 41.22 21.74 6.38
C LEU A 8 41.33 21.12 4.98
N ALA A 9 41.74 19.86 4.87
CA ALA A 9 41.84 19.15 3.59
C ALA A 9 41.18 17.76 3.68
N THR A 10 39.98 17.70 3.09
CA THR A 10 39.44 16.62 2.25
C THR A 10 39.54 15.16 2.72
N LEU A 11 38.37 14.54 2.95
CA LEU A 11 37.89 13.52 2.02
C LEU A 11 36.36 13.39 2.13
N LEU A 12 35.65 13.97 1.16
CA LEU A 12 34.22 13.78 0.98
C LEU A 12 34.05 12.40 0.31
N VAL A 13 33.67 11.38 1.09
CA VAL A 13 33.23 10.10 0.52
C VAL A 13 31.88 10.35 -0.15
N ALA A 14 31.94 10.54 -1.47
CA ALA A 14 30.81 10.43 -2.36
C ALA A 14 30.40 8.97 -2.47
N ALA A 15 29.39 8.55 -1.71
CA ALA A 15 28.67 7.29 -1.95
C ALA A 15 27.25 7.44 -1.43
N GLY A 16 26.35 7.91 -2.31
CA GLY A 16 24.96 8.08 -1.93
C GLY A 16 24.10 8.84 -2.92
N THR A 17 24.31 8.68 -4.24
CA THR A 17 23.21 8.90 -5.18
C THR A 17 22.22 7.73 -5.03
N ALA A 18 21.53 7.68 -3.90
CA ALA A 18 20.38 6.80 -3.74
C ALA A 18 19.27 7.33 -4.66
N LEU A 19 18.69 6.42 -5.44
CA LEU A 19 17.68 6.67 -6.46
C LEU A 19 16.52 7.51 -5.90
N ALA A 20 16.47 8.80 -6.24
CA ALA A 20 15.35 9.68 -5.88
C ALA A 20 14.35 9.89 -7.04
N ALA A 21 14.48 9.14 -8.14
CA ALA A 21 13.68 9.38 -9.35
C ALA A 21 12.37 8.56 -9.45
N ASP A 22 12.11 7.63 -8.52
CA ASP A 22 10.95 6.73 -8.57
C ASP A 22 10.00 6.88 -7.36
N SER A 23 10.19 7.89 -6.51
CA SER A 23 9.46 8.00 -5.24
C SER A 23 8.06 8.60 -5.34
N ASP A 24 7.71 9.26 -6.44
CA ASP A 24 6.42 9.96 -6.61
C ASP A 24 5.45 9.26 -7.58
N GLY A 25 5.86 8.17 -8.23
CA GLY A 25 5.03 7.43 -9.17
C GLY A 25 3.79 6.79 -8.53
N PRO A 26 2.68 6.57 -9.28
CA PRO A 26 1.48 5.96 -8.72
C PRO A 26 1.69 4.58 -8.09
N LEU A 27 2.62 3.76 -8.60
CA LEU A 27 2.91 2.46 -7.98
C LEU A 27 3.84 2.59 -6.76
N ALA A 28 4.72 3.59 -6.74
CA ALA A 28 5.52 3.91 -5.57
C ALA A 28 4.65 4.30 -4.38
N GLN A 29 3.53 4.99 -4.62
CA GLN A 29 2.54 5.33 -3.59
C GLN A 29 1.86 4.09 -2.99
N GLU A 30 1.78 2.99 -3.75
CA GLU A 30 1.17 1.72 -3.35
C GLU A 30 2.15 0.73 -2.72
N ARG A 31 3.45 0.94 -2.91
CA ARG A 31 4.50 0.06 -2.39
C ARG A 31 4.36 -0.10 -0.87
N GLY A 32 4.38 -1.35 -0.41
CA GLY A 32 4.19 -1.73 0.99
C GLY A 32 2.75 -1.63 1.52
N LYS A 33 1.82 -1.01 0.78
CA LYS A 33 0.43 -0.77 1.25
C LYS A 33 -0.56 -1.71 0.59
N SER A 34 -0.57 -1.73 -0.74
CA SER A 34 -1.55 -2.45 -1.54
C SER A 34 -0.88 -3.30 -2.62
N ARG A 35 -1.68 -4.11 -3.31
CA ARG A 35 -1.27 -4.92 -4.47
C ARG A 35 -1.93 -4.34 -5.72
N PRO A 36 -1.26 -3.48 -6.49
CA PRO A 36 -1.83 -2.90 -7.69
C PRO A 36 -2.11 -3.96 -8.76
N LEU A 37 -3.35 -4.01 -9.24
CA LEU A 37 -3.72 -4.69 -10.48
C LEU A 37 -3.89 -3.62 -11.56
N ILE A 38 -3.05 -3.67 -12.60
CA ILE A 38 -3.06 -2.73 -13.71
C ILE A 38 -3.61 -3.41 -14.95
N ILE A 39 -4.62 -2.81 -15.57
CA ILE A 39 -5.19 -3.22 -16.85
C ILE A 39 -4.98 -2.10 -17.85
N ILE A 40 -4.31 -2.40 -18.96
CA ILE A 40 -4.05 -1.45 -20.03
C ILE A 40 -4.69 -1.98 -21.30
N ALA A 41 -5.74 -1.32 -21.75
CA ALA A 41 -6.51 -1.74 -22.91
C ALA A 41 -6.37 -0.74 -24.05
N PRO A 42 -6.41 -1.21 -25.31
CA PRO A 42 -6.33 -0.32 -26.48
C PRO A 42 -7.60 0.52 -26.67
N SER A 43 -8.72 0.16 -26.02
CA SER A 43 -10.00 0.86 -26.13
C SER A 43 -10.89 0.59 -24.92
N SER A 44 -11.83 1.50 -24.63
CA SER A 44 -12.83 1.34 -23.58
C SER A 44 -13.86 0.27 -23.90
N ILE A 45 -14.04 -0.04 -25.20
CA ILE A 45 -14.91 -1.11 -25.69
C ILE A 45 -14.18 -2.43 -25.91
N ASP A 46 -12.94 -2.55 -25.41
CA ASP A 46 -12.19 -3.80 -25.50
C ASP A 46 -12.92 -4.93 -24.74
N PRO A 47 -13.18 -6.08 -25.38
CA PRO A 47 -13.98 -7.14 -24.77
C PRO A 47 -13.30 -7.76 -23.55
N VAL A 48 -11.96 -7.80 -23.51
CA VAL A 48 -11.20 -8.32 -22.36
C VAL A 48 -11.36 -7.36 -21.18
N LEU A 49 -11.23 -6.05 -21.41
CA LEU A 49 -11.44 -5.03 -20.39
C LEU A 49 -12.86 -5.10 -19.80
N ILE A 50 -13.89 -5.12 -20.66
CA ILE A 50 -15.30 -5.15 -20.23
C ILE A 50 -15.57 -6.40 -19.39
N LYS A 51 -15.15 -7.57 -19.86
CA LYS A 51 -15.36 -8.84 -19.16
C LYS A 51 -14.66 -8.83 -17.80
N LEU A 52 -13.40 -8.37 -17.75
CA LEU A 52 -12.63 -8.34 -16.52
C LEU A 52 -13.21 -7.34 -15.50
N LYS A 53 -13.58 -6.12 -15.92
CA LYS A 53 -14.25 -5.15 -15.02
C LYS A 53 -15.57 -5.72 -14.49
N LYS A 54 -16.40 -6.30 -15.37
CA LYS A 54 -17.66 -6.92 -14.96
C LYS A 54 -17.46 -8.05 -13.94
N SER A 55 -16.47 -8.92 -14.16
CA SER A 55 -16.16 -9.98 -13.20
C SER A 55 -15.62 -9.41 -11.88
N LEU A 56 -14.78 -8.38 -11.91
CA LEU A 56 -14.29 -7.72 -10.69
C LEU A 56 -15.40 -7.02 -9.91
N ASP A 57 -16.47 -6.57 -10.56
CA ASP A 57 -17.64 -5.96 -9.93
C ASP A 57 -18.59 -6.96 -9.24
N GLU A 58 -18.43 -8.26 -9.49
CA GLU A 58 -19.22 -9.29 -8.80
C GLU A 58 -18.95 -9.26 -7.29
N PRO A 59 -19.97 -9.40 -6.41
CA PRO A 59 -19.82 -9.25 -4.96
C PRO A 59 -18.69 -10.08 -4.36
N ALA A 60 -18.61 -11.37 -4.73
CA ALA A 60 -17.57 -12.28 -4.25
C ALA A 60 -16.16 -11.83 -4.67
N ASN A 61 -16.01 -11.28 -5.87
CA ASN A 61 -14.72 -10.82 -6.37
C ASN A 61 -14.34 -9.47 -5.75
N ARG A 62 -15.30 -8.58 -5.49
CA ARG A 62 -15.06 -7.32 -4.75
C ARG A 62 -14.58 -7.59 -3.32
N GLU A 63 -15.22 -8.53 -2.64
CA GLU A 63 -14.78 -8.98 -1.31
C GLU A 63 -13.37 -9.57 -1.37
N ALA A 64 -13.11 -10.45 -2.34
CA ALA A 64 -11.79 -11.05 -2.54
C ALA A 64 -10.70 -10.00 -2.84
N PHE A 65 -11.03 -8.94 -3.60
CA PHE A 65 -10.15 -7.82 -3.92
C PHE A 65 -9.79 -7.01 -2.65
N ALA A 66 -10.80 -6.72 -1.82
CA ALA A 66 -10.63 -6.01 -0.56
C ALA A 66 -9.80 -6.84 0.45
N GLN A 67 -10.11 -8.13 0.62
CA GLN A 67 -9.38 -9.05 1.51
C GLN A 67 -7.89 -9.22 1.13
N ARG A 68 -7.54 -8.93 -0.13
CA ARG A 68 -6.17 -9.00 -0.64
C ARG A 68 -5.48 -7.63 -0.69
N ASN A 69 -6.13 -6.58 -0.19
CA ASN A 69 -5.66 -5.19 -0.23
C ASN A 69 -5.22 -4.78 -1.64
N MET A 70 -6.09 -5.02 -2.62
CA MET A 70 -5.79 -4.71 -4.02
C MET A 70 -6.32 -3.33 -4.41
N VAL A 71 -5.66 -2.71 -5.40
CA VAL A 71 -6.06 -1.43 -6.02
C VAL A 71 -6.09 -1.63 -7.52
N LEU A 72 -7.16 -1.18 -8.19
CA LEU A 72 -7.32 -1.33 -9.63
C LEU A 72 -6.83 -0.07 -10.35
N PHE A 73 -5.85 -0.23 -11.24
CA PHE A 73 -5.49 0.79 -12.22
C PHE A 73 -6.00 0.37 -13.59
N THR A 74 -6.72 1.27 -14.27
CA THR A 74 -7.15 1.06 -15.66
C THR A 74 -6.55 2.15 -16.53
N VAL A 75 -5.96 1.80 -17.67
CA VAL A 75 -5.47 2.76 -18.65
C VAL A 75 -6.09 2.46 -20.01
N VAL A 76 -6.76 3.44 -20.59
CA VAL A 76 -7.37 3.37 -21.92
C VAL A 76 -6.98 4.63 -22.70
N ASN A 77 -6.37 4.48 -23.89
CA ASN A 77 -5.97 5.63 -24.72
C ASN A 77 -5.24 6.72 -23.93
N THR A 78 -4.28 6.34 -23.07
CA THR A 78 -3.50 7.24 -22.18
C THR A 78 -4.30 7.96 -21.08
N MET A 79 -5.58 7.64 -20.91
CA MET A 79 -6.38 8.08 -19.76
C MET A 79 -6.30 7.01 -18.67
N GLY A 80 -5.83 7.39 -17.49
CA GLY A 80 -5.69 6.52 -16.34
C GLY A 80 -6.83 6.70 -15.34
N GLU A 81 -7.23 5.59 -14.73
CA GLU A 81 -8.14 5.54 -13.59
C GLU A 81 -7.49 4.71 -12.49
N ARG A 82 -7.75 5.10 -11.24
CA ARG A 82 -7.44 4.35 -10.03
C ARG A 82 -8.74 4.10 -9.26
N ASP A 83 -9.11 2.84 -9.08
CA ASP A 83 -10.38 2.41 -8.47
C ASP A 83 -11.60 3.12 -9.07
N GLY A 84 -11.56 3.35 -10.40
CA GLY A 84 -12.61 4.08 -11.13
C GLY A 84 -12.56 5.60 -11.01
N LYS A 85 -11.63 6.17 -10.23
CA LYS A 85 -11.39 7.61 -10.18
C LYS A 85 -10.33 8.02 -11.20
N SER A 86 -10.63 9.01 -12.04
CA SER A 86 -9.68 9.51 -13.04
C SER A 86 -8.39 10.02 -12.40
N MET A 87 -7.27 9.68 -13.02
CA MET A 87 -5.94 10.17 -12.69
C MET A 87 -5.56 11.32 -13.61
N ASP A 88 -4.67 12.19 -13.15
CA ASP A 88 -4.11 13.22 -14.02
C ASP A 88 -3.19 12.60 -15.09
N PRO A 89 -2.97 13.31 -16.22
CA PRO A 89 -2.12 12.80 -17.30
C PRO A 89 -0.67 12.52 -16.88
N GLN A 90 -0.10 13.29 -15.96
CA GLN A 90 1.29 13.12 -15.52
C GLN A 90 1.44 11.82 -14.75
N SER A 91 0.53 11.54 -13.82
CA SER A 91 0.46 10.27 -13.08
C SER A 91 0.24 9.09 -14.02
N THR A 92 -0.66 9.22 -15.01
CA THR A 92 -0.89 8.15 -15.99
C THR A 92 0.37 7.84 -16.81
N MET A 93 1.08 8.87 -17.26
CA MET A 93 2.33 8.70 -18.01
C MET A 93 3.49 8.19 -17.15
N ALA A 94 3.51 8.50 -15.85
CA ALA A 94 4.45 7.90 -14.90
C ALA A 94 4.19 6.39 -14.78
N LEU A 95 2.93 5.98 -14.61
CA LEU A 95 2.51 4.57 -14.56
C LEU A 95 2.93 3.78 -15.81
N ILE A 96 2.64 4.32 -17.00
CA ILE A 96 3.01 3.70 -18.28
C ILE A 96 4.53 3.52 -18.39
N ARG A 97 5.32 4.52 -17.99
CA ARG A 97 6.80 4.47 -18.03
C ARG A 97 7.37 3.47 -17.04
N GLU A 98 6.86 3.45 -15.82
CA GLU A 98 7.32 2.54 -14.75
C GLU A 98 7.09 1.08 -15.15
N LEU A 99 5.96 0.80 -15.79
CA LEU A 99 5.63 -0.54 -16.28
C LEU A 99 6.47 -0.99 -17.48
N LYS A 100 7.27 -0.08 -18.08
CA LYS A 100 8.11 -0.33 -19.26
C LYS A 100 7.34 -1.11 -20.32
N LEU A 101 6.14 -0.62 -20.65
CA LEU A 101 5.24 -1.31 -21.58
C LEU A 101 5.95 -1.48 -22.93
N GLY A 102 6.38 -2.70 -23.21
CA GLY A 102 6.94 -3.05 -24.52
C GLY A 102 5.87 -2.98 -25.60
N ALA A 103 6.32 -2.98 -26.86
CA ALA A 103 5.43 -3.12 -28.00
C ALA A 103 4.63 -4.44 -27.89
N GLY A 104 3.31 -4.35 -27.91
CA GLY A 104 2.43 -5.50 -27.83
C GLY A 104 1.02 -5.11 -28.25
N VAL A 105 0.36 -6.00 -28.99
CA VAL A 105 -1.01 -5.81 -29.46
C VAL A 105 -1.94 -6.58 -28.53
N GLY A 106 -2.83 -5.88 -27.81
CA GLY A 106 -3.80 -6.48 -26.92
C GLY A 106 -3.92 -5.77 -25.58
N THR A 107 -4.70 -6.36 -24.68
CA THR A 107 -4.92 -5.83 -23.33
C THR A 107 -3.87 -6.40 -22.39
N LYS A 108 -3.04 -5.54 -21.79
CA LYS A 108 -2.05 -5.96 -20.80
C LYS A 108 -2.67 -6.01 -19.41
N VAL A 109 -2.42 -7.09 -18.68
CA VAL A 109 -2.83 -7.27 -17.30
C VAL A 109 -1.59 -7.56 -16.48
N ILE A 110 -1.32 -6.66 -15.53
CA ILE A 110 -0.10 -6.67 -14.73
C ILE A 110 -0.51 -6.64 -13.26
N LEU A 111 -0.01 -7.58 -12.47
CA LEU A 111 -0.16 -7.57 -11.01
C LEU A 111 1.18 -7.19 -10.40
N VAL A 112 1.18 -6.19 -9.53
CA VAL A 112 2.35 -5.77 -8.75
C VAL A 112 2.13 -6.13 -7.28
N GLY A 113 3.14 -6.74 -6.66
CA GLY A 113 3.12 -7.09 -5.25
C GLY A 113 3.35 -5.88 -4.34
N LYS A 114 3.18 -6.07 -3.03
CA LYS A 114 3.52 -5.05 -2.02
C LYS A 114 5.01 -4.75 -1.98
N ASP A 115 5.84 -5.69 -2.44
CA ASP A 115 7.28 -5.54 -2.66
C ASP A 115 7.62 -4.61 -3.84
N GLY A 116 6.64 -4.26 -4.69
CA GLY A 116 6.85 -3.50 -5.91
C GLY A 116 7.29 -4.33 -7.10
N GLU A 117 7.36 -5.66 -6.96
CA GLU A 117 7.71 -6.55 -8.06
C GLU A 117 6.48 -6.94 -8.87
N LYS A 118 6.65 -7.11 -10.20
CA LYS A 118 5.61 -7.68 -11.05
C LYS A 118 5.47 -9.18 -10.78
N LYS A 119 4.25 -9.60 -10.43
CA LYS A 119 3.88 -11.00 -10.18
C LYS A 119 3.14 -11.61 -11.37
N ILE A 120 2.38 -10.79 -12.10
CA ILE A 120 1.77 -11.15 -13.38
C ILE A 120 2.17 -10.06 -14.37
N ASP A 121 2.59 -10.45 -15.57
CA ASP A 121 2.75 -9.55 -16.73
C ASP A 121 2.31 -10.35 -17.97
N LYS A 122 1.01 -10.23 -18.31
CA LYS A 122 0.41 -10.96 -19.43
C LYS A 122 -0.17 -9.97 -20.43
N THR A 123 0.03 -10.26 -21.71
CA THR A 123 -0.65 -9.57 -22.81
C THR A 123 -1.72 -10.52 -23.34
N VAL A 124 -2.98 -10.11 -23.25
CA VAL A 124 -4.14 -10.94 -23.57
C VAL A 124 -4.71 -10.46 -24.90
N GLY A 125 -4.78 -11.38 -25.88
CA GLY A 125 -5.45 -11.12 -27.16
C GLY A 125 -6.98 -11.15 -27.06
N LYS A 126 -7.68 -10.78 -28.14
CA LYS A 126 -9.16 -10.77 -28.17
C LYS A 126 -9.81 -12.12 -27.89
N SER A 127 -9.10 -13.22 -28.16
CA SER A 127 -9.56 -14.60 -27.99
C SER A 127 -9.07 -15.25 -26.69
N GLU A 128 -8.25 -14.55 -25.91
CA GLU A 128 -7.73 -15.01 -24.63
C GLU A 128 -8.46 -14.29 -23.50
N SER A 129 -8.49 -14.90 -22.32
CA SER A 129 -9.14 -14.33 -21.14
C SER A 129 -8.26 -14.61 -19.93
N ILE A 130 -8.10 -13.61 -19.08
CA ILE A 130 -7.59 -13.79 -17.72
C ILE A 130 -8.76 -13.65 -16.76
N GLU A 131 -8.89 -14.59 -15.82
CA GLU A 131 -9.96 -14.58 -14.84
C GLU A 131 -9.47 -14.01 -13.50
N PRO A 132 -10.31 -13.27 -12.75
CA PRO A 132 -9.95 -12.79 -11.42
C PRO A 132 -9.47 -13.89 -10.48
N LYS A 133 -10.02 -15.11 -10.60
CA LYS A 133 -9.63 -16.28 -9.80
C LYS A 133 -8.16 -16.64 -9.97
N GLU A 134 -7.63 -16.57 -11.19
CA GLU A 134 -6.22 -16.83 -11.47
C GLU A 134 -5.31 -15.78 -10.81
N ILE A 135 -5.75 -14.51 -10.86
CA ILE A 135 -5.06 -13.40 -10.21
C ILE A 135 -5.03 -13.61 -8.69
N PHE A 136 -6.17 -13.96 -8.09
CA PHE A 136 -6.28 -14.22 -6.65
C PHE A 136 -5.46 -15.42 -6.22
N ALA A 137 -5.47 -16.52 -6.98
CA ALA A 137 -4.66 -17.70 -6.69
C ALA A 137 -3.15 -17.37 -6.71
N THR A 138 -2.71 -16.56 -7.67
CA THR A 138 -1.31 -16.08 -7.72
C THR A 138 -0.95 -15.28 -6.47
N ILE A 139 -1.89 -14.49 -5.93
CA ILE A 139 -1.68 -13.74 -4.69
C ILE A 139 -1.63 -14.65 -3.47
N ASP A 140 -2.51 -15.65 -3.42
CA ASP A 140 -2.63 -16.60 -2.31
C ASP A 140 -1.39 -17.49 -2.15
N GLN A 141 -0.65 -17.73 -3.23
CA GLN A 141 0.59 -18.51 -3.23
C GLN A 141 1.85 -17.69 -2.85
N MET A 142 1.71 -16.39 -2.54
CA MET A 142 2.85 -15.56 -2.15
C MET A 142 3.17 -15.68 -0.64
N PRO A 143 4.45 -15.81 -0.24
CA PRO A 143 4.85 -16.05 1.15
C PRO A 143 4.46 -14.92 2.12
N MET A 144 4.29 -13.68 1.64
CA MET A 144 3.77 -12.59 2.48
C MET A 144 2.30 -12.78 2.88
N ARG A 145 1.48 -13.52 2.12
CA ARG A 145 0.07 -13.77 2.47
C ARG A 145 -0.06 -14.85 3.53
N GLU A 146 0.82 -15.84 3.52
CA GLU A 146 0.93 -16.81 4.60
C GLU A 146 1.31 -16.11 5.91
N GLN A 147 2.20 -15.12 5.86
CA GLN A 147 2.56 -14.31 7.03
C GLN A 147 1.43 -13.37 7.49
N GLU A 148 0.64 -12.80 6.58
CA GLU A 148 -0.58 -12.02 6.93
C GLU A 148 -1.70 -12.91 7.50
N ALA A 149 -1.86 -14.14 6.99
CA ALA A 149 -2.82 -15.11 7.50
C ALA A 149 -2.37 -15.77 8.81
N ALA A 150 -1.06 -15.83 9.05
CA ALA A 150 -0.45 -16.30 10.30
C ALA A 150 -0.25 -15.18 11.33
N ALA A 151 -0.50 -13.92 10.98
CA ALA A 151 -0.48 -12.83 11.93
C ALA A 151 -1.67 -13.02 12.90
N PRO A 152 -1.41 -13.19 14.21
CA PRO A 152 -2.48 -13.33 15.18
C PRO A 152 -3.35 -12.07 15.17
N ALA A 153 -4.66 -12.26 15.32
CA ALA A 153 -5.62 -11.17 15.48
C ALA A 153 -5.12 -10.23 16.60
N PRO A 154 -5.20 -8.90 16.43
CA PRO A 154 -4.83 -7.97 17.49
C PRO A 154 -5.67 -8.29 18.72
N GLU A 155 -4.98 -8.61 19.82
CA GLU A 155 -5.61 -8.89 21.09
C GLU A 155 -6.51 -7.70 21.47
N PRO A 156 -7.76 -7.94 21.92
CA PRO A 156 -8.64 -6.86 22.33
C PRO A 156 -7.96 -6.06 23.45
N PRO A 157 -8.02 -4.71 23.41
CA PRO A 157 -7.35 -3.88 24.38
C PRO A 157 -7.82 -4.23 25.79
N ALA A 158 -6.87 -4.49 26.68
CA ALA A 158 -7.12 -4.78 28.07
C ALA A 158 -7.98 -3.66 28.68
N LYS A 159 -9.11 -4.06 29.29
CA LYS A 159 -9.99 -3.17 30.05
C LYS A 159 -9.16 -2.45 31.12
N PRO A 160 -9.33 -1.14 31.33
CA PRO A 160 -8.63 -0.43 32.40
C PRO A 160 -9.08 -0.99 33.76
N ALA A 161 -8.11 -1.34 34.61
CA ALA A 161 -8.34 -1.73 35.98
C ALA A 161 -8.98 -0.59 36.80
N PRO A 162 -9.89 -0.87 37.74
CA PRO A 162 -10.46 0.15 38.62
C PRO A 162 -9.39 0.78 39.52
N ALA A 163 -9.40 2.11 39.61
CA ALA A 163 -8.50 2.90 40.43
C ALA A 163 -8.55 2.50 41.91
N GLU A 164 -7.39 2.10 42.46
CA GLU A 164 -7.17 1.98 43.89
C GLU A 164 -7.26 3.37 44.55
N LYS A 165 -8.13 3.47 45.56
CA LYS A 165 -8.26 4.66 46.42
C LYS A 165 -7.05 4.75 47.35
N PRO A 166 -6.41 5.93 47.52
CA PRO A 166 -5.30 6.06 48.45
C PRO A 166 -5.78 5.98 49.90
N GLY A 167 -4.99 5.25 50.68
CA GLY A 167 -5.23 4.86 52.05
C GLY A 167 -5.36 6.01 53.04
N LYS A 168 -6.16 5.72 54.07
CA LYS A 168 -6.42 6.47 55.29
C LYS A 168 -5.16 6.51 56.18
N PRO A 169 -4.70 7.68 56.67
CA PRO A 169 -3.75 7.70 57.77
C PRO A 169 -4.51 7.55 59.09
N VAL A 170 -4.10 6.59 59.90
CA VAL A 170 -4.50 6.47 61.32
C VAL A 170 -3.28 6.84 62.15
N LYS A 171 -3.43 7.75 63.11
CA LYS A 171 -3.14 7.55 64.54
C LYS A 171 -2.89 8.87 65.28
N GLY A 172 -3.63 9.08 66.38
CA GLY A 172 -3.21 10.00 67.45
C GLY A 172 -4.34 10.61 68.28
N ALA A 173 -4.77 9.87 69.30
CA ALA A 173 -5.23 10.29 70.65
C ALA A 173 -6.06 11.58 70.88
N ALA A 174 -7.24 11.39 71.51
CA ALA A 174 -8.06 12.38 72.24
C ALA A 174 -7.37 12.85 73.57
N PRO A 175 -7.96 13.68 74.48
CA PRO A 175 -9.33 14.25 74.54
C PRO A 175 -9.46 15.71 75.10
N GLY A 176 -10.69 16.24 75.17
CA GLY A 176 -11.09 17.36 76.07
C GLY A 176 -11.65 18.58 75.33
N LYS A 177 -12.97 18.83 75.37
CA LYS A 177 -13.76 19.64 76.33
C LYS A 177 -13.63 21.18 76.16
N THR A 178 -14.82 21.80 76.09
CA THR A 178 -15.23 23.21 76.35
C THR A 178 -14.79 24.28 75.34
N LEU A 179 -15.69 25.02 74.68
CA LEU A 179 -16.66 26.05 75.16
C LEU A 179 -16.03 27.47 75.13
N ASP A 180 -16.77 28.38 74.48
CA ASP A 180 -16.81 29.84 74.59
C ASP A 180 -15.81 30.76 73.83
N ASP A 181 -16.47 31.80 73.30
CA ASP A 181 -16.09 33.09 72.67
C ASP A 181 -15.43 33.12 71.27
#